data_AF-A0A1C4YFC6-F1
#
_entry.id   AF-A0A1C4YFC6-F1
#
_cell.length_a   1.000
_cell.length_b   1.000
_cell.length_c   1.000
_cell.angle_alpha   90.00
_cell.angle_beta   90.00
_cell.angle_gamma   90.00
#
_symmetry.space_group_name_H-M   'P 1'
#
loop_
_entity.id
_entity.type
_entity.pdbx_description
1 polymer ?
#
loop_
_entity_poly.entity_id
_entity_poly.type
_entity_poly.pdbx_seq_one_letter_code
_entity_poly.pdbx_strand_id
1 'polypeptide(L)'
;MSESVPVLAAGEPPINFRSHELRAANLAGARDDFEQMIRELVAACYRGARLIAANPGDWGIDVVVGDLAGQIVIWQAKYFMPVVTASHQGQIRESFSSAMKAAAEHGHKVRKWILCVPASMDAPTDKWWSTWKKKAEKDFDVKIELWHEGELRQRLISPDAANVRRHYYDPYQAPAKPKPDRPEVVQVEPEKATALETALFVRQLREAGHQQVSSAKLEFFNAELIAREIVDKDVPAEVKALVEADATVHSIWETSFNEVAELHPAGPKLPGLHASVMRQIRGMGDSWPAELRSTPVHRCGMMHRIVEDGRAGWVPHWEDVVVEHRDEQPAQVPAPAQRDPDTESAGALT
;
A
#
# COMPACT_ATOMS: atom_id res chain seq x y z
N MET A 1 16.71 9.74 -12.80
CA MET A 1 16.71 10.48 -11.53
C MET A 1 15.35 11.17 -11.45
N SER A 2 14.42 10.61 -10.67
CA SER A 2 13.13 11.27 -10.43
C SER A 2 13.34 12.20 -9.25
N GLU A 3 13.25 13.50 -9.49
CA GLU A 3 13.29 14.52 -8.44
C GLU A 3 12.10 14.28 -7.50
N SER A 4 12.40 13.85 -6.28
CA SER A 4 11.42 13.86 -5.20
C SER A 4 11.12 15.32 -4.86
N VAL A 5 9.95 15.79 -5.26
CA VAL A 5 9.43 17.11 -4.86
C VAL A 5 9.45 17.17 -3.32
N PRO A 6 10.07 18.19 -2.71
CA PRO A 6 10.09 18.33 -1.27
C PRO A 6 8.66 18.57 -0.78
N VAL A 7 8.12 17.61 -0.04
CA VAL A 7 6.83 17.75 0.65
C VAL A 7 7.06 18.69 1.85
N LEU A 8 6.66 19.94 1.71
CA LEU A 8 6.53 20.86 2.84
C LEU A 8 5.34 20.40 3.68
N ALA A 9 5.60 19.58 4.71
CA ALA A 9 4.59 19.19 5.68
C ALA A 9 4.39 20.34 6.69
N ALA A 10 3.41 21.21 6.44
CA ALA A 10 2.90 22.13 7.44
C ALA A 10 1.48 21.70 7.84
N GLY A 11 1.34 21.17 9.05
CA GLY A 11 0.05 20.86 9.68
C GLY A 11 -0.70 19.67 9.11
N GLU A 12 -1.97 19.56 9.52
CA GLU A 12 -2.91 18.57 8.98
C GLU A 12 -3.32 18.94 7.54
N PRO A 13 -3.57 17.97 6.65
CA PRO A 13 -4.00 18.25 5.27
C PRO A 13 -5.23 19.17 5.21
N PRO A 14 -5.28 20.10 4.24
CA PRO A 14 -6.42 20.99 4.10
C PRO A 14 -7.68 20.20 3.77
N ILE A 15 -8.78 20.53 4.44
CA ILE A 15 -10.10 19.96 4.14
C ILE A 15 -10.46 20.34 2.70
N ASN A 16 -10.93 19.39 1.89
CA ASN A 16 -11.42 19.68 0.55
C ASN A 16 -12.74 18.95 0.37
N PHE A 17 -13.86 19.67 0.42
CA PHE A 17 -15.19 19.07 0.29
C PHE A 17 -15.45 18.44 -1.08
N ARG A 18 -14.62 18.69 -2.09
CA ARG A 18 -14.64 17.93 -3.35
C ARG A 18 -14.22 16.47 -3.17
N SER A 19 -13.63 16.10 -2.03
CA SER A 19 -13.32 14.71 -1.69
C SER A 19 -14.56 13.81 -1.74
N HIS A 20 -15.75 14.32 -1.41
CA HIS A 20 -17.01 13.59 -1.48
C HIS A 20 -17.35 13.17 -2.92
N GLU A 21 -17.20 14.07 -3.91
CA GLU A 21 -17.35 13.73 -5.34
C GLU A 21 -16.31 12.70 -5.81
N LEU A 22 -15.05 12.88 -5.39
CA LEU A 22 -13.97 11.99 -5.80
C LEU A 22 -14.14 10.57 -5.23
N ARG A 23 -14.57 10.45 -3.97
CA ARG A 23 -14.78 9.17 -3.29
C ARG A 23 -16.01 8.44 -3.81
N ALA A 24 -17.11 9.15 -4.06
CA ALA A 24 -18.36 8.54 -4.50
C ALA A 24 -18.42 8.29 -6.03
N ALA A 25 -17.51 8.89 -6.80
CA ALA A 25 -17.47 8.86 -8.28
C ALA A 25 -18.74 9.39 -8.99
N ASN A 26 -19.74 9.88 -8.26
CA ASN A 26 -20.96 10.48 -8.80
C ASN A 26 -21.59 11.47 -7.80
N LEU A 27 -22.47 12.34 -8.29
CA LEU A 27 -23.07 13.42 -7.50
C LEU A 27 -24.09 12.93 -6.44
N ALA A 28 -24.79 11.82 -6.70
CA ALA A 28 -25.75 11.27 -5.74
C ALA A 28 -25.01 10.74 -4.50
N GLY A 29 -23.97 9.90 -4.70
CA GLY A 29 -23.15 9.42 -3.60
C GLY A 29 -22.36 10.53 -2.90
N ALA A 30 -22.00 11.62 -3.58
CA ALA A 30 -21.39 12.78 -2.93
C ALA A 30 -22.35 13.48 -1.96
N ARG A 31 -23.66 13.53 -2.29
CA ARG A 31 -24.70 14.05 -1.39
C ARG A 31 -24.84 13.17 -0.16
N ASP A 32 -24.94 11.86 -0.36
CA ASP A 32 -25.10 10.88 0.72
C ASP A 32 -23.88 10.90 1.66
N ASP A 33 -22.67 10.92 1.10
CA ASP A 33 -21.41 10.95 1.86
C ASP A 33 -21.24 12.28 2.63
N PHE A 34 -21.66 13.41 2.06
CA PHE A 34 -21.66 14.69 2.76
C PHE A 34 -22.71 14.75 3.88
N GLU A 35 -23.92 14.22 3.65
CA GLU A 35 -24.96 14.14 4.67
C GLU A 35 -24.49 13.31 5.87
N GLN A 36 -23.89 12.15 5.61
CA GLN A 36 -23.35 11.28 6.65
C GLN A 36 -22.22 11.97 7.44
N MET A 37 -21.35 12.72 6.77
CA MET A 37 -20.34 13.56 7.43
C MET A 37 -20.96 14.63 8.34
N ILE A 38 -22.01 15.33 7.89
CA ILE A 38 -22.71 16.33 8.71
C ILE A 38 -23.37 15.67 9.92
N ARG A 39 -23.98 14.49 9.77
CA ARG A 39 -24.56 13.71 10.89
C ARG A 39 -23.52 13.41 11.96
N GLU A 40 -22.35 12.92 11.55
CA GLU A 40 -21.25 12.63 12.48
C GLU A 40 -20.67 13.89 13.10
N LEU A 41 -20.53 14.98 12.34
CA LEU A 41 -20.06 16.26 12.84
C LEU A 41 -21.01 16.83 13.92
N VAL A 42 -22.32 16.76 13.69
CA VAL A 42 -23.32 17.18 14.69
C VAL A 42 -23.25 16.30 15.93
N ALA A 43 -23.16 14.97 15.77
CA ALA A 43 -23.01 14.04 16.89
C ALA A 43 -21.77 14.37 17.76
N ALA A 44 -20.66 14.69 17.09
CA ALA A 44 -19.39 14.99 17.72
C ALA A 44 -19.43 16.32 18.50
N CYS A 45 -20.01 17.37 17.90
CA CYS A 45 -20.10 18.70 18.51
C CYS A 45 -21.22 18.84 19.56
N TYR A 46 -22.24 17.97 19.55
CA TYR A 46 -23.42 18.07 20.42
C TYR A 46 -23.68 16.77 21.19
N ARG A 47 -22.73 16.37 22.06
CA ARG A 47 -22.74 15.11 22.81
C ARG A 47 -23.96 14.87 23.74
N GLY A 48 -24.82 15.86 23.93
CA GLY A 48 -26.07 15.75 24.69
C GLY A 48 -27.35 15.78 23.83
N ALA A 49 -27.23 15.97 22.52
CA ALA A 49 -28.37 15.97 21.62
C ALA A 49 -28.75 14.53 21.27
N ARG A 50 -30.03 14.17 21.43
CA ARG A 50 -30.56 12.94 20.87
C ARG A 50 -30.76 13.15 19.37
N LEU A 51 -29.93 12.50 18.55
CA LEU A 51 -30.13 12.49 17.11
C LEU A 51 -31.32 11.62 16.76
N ILE A 52 -32.31 12.20 16.10
CA ILE A 52 -33.49 11.50 15.59
C ILE A 52 -33.22 11.23 14.12
N ALA A 53 -33.23 9.95 13.73
CA ALA A 53 -33.19 9.57 12.33
C ALA A 53 -34.48 10.05 11.66
N ALA A 54 -34.35 10.90 10.65
CA ALA A 54 -35.47 11.25 9.80
C ALA A 54 -35.90 10.00 9.03
N ASN A 55 -37.17 9.59 9.15
CA ASN A 55 -37.73 8.63 8.20
C ASN A 55 -37.81 9.31 6.82
N PRO A 56 -37.40 8.62 5.74
CA PRO A 56 -37.61 9.12 4.39
C PRO A 56 -39.09 9.44 4.16
N GLY A 57 -39.41 10.72 3.95
CA GLY A 57 -40.79 11.21 3.76
C GLY A 57 -41.31 12.14 4.86
N ASP A 58 -40.80 12.03 6.09
CA ASP A 58 -41.29 12.83 7.22
C ASP A 58 -40.59 14.21 7.27
N TRP A 59 -39.25 14.22 7.20
CA TRP A 59 -38.45 15.45 7.38
C TRP A 59 -37.59 15.82 6.17
N GLY A 60 -37.60 14.98 5.12
CA GLY A 60 -36.63 15.01 4.04
C GLY A 60 -35.40 14.14 4.33
N ILE A 61 -34.70 13.74 3.28
CA ILE A 61 -33.58 12.78 3.36
C ILE A 61 -32.38 13.41 4.07
N ASP A 62 -32.12 14.71 3.87
CA ASP A 62 -30.90 15.36 4.36
C ASP A 62 -31.01 16.06 5.73
N VAL A 63 -31.88 15.57 6.63
CA VAL A 63 -32.16 16.22 7.92
C VAL A 63 -31.59 15.46 9.11
N VAL A 64 -30.80 16.15 9.92
CA VAL A 64 -30.41 15.73 11.26
C VAL A 64 -31.24 16.53 12.27
N VAL A 65 -31.99 15.85 13.12
CA VAL A 65 -32.80 16.50 14.17
C VAL A 65 -32.19 16.21 15.53
N GLY A 66 -31.92 17.26 16.30
CA GLY A 66 -31.50 17.15 17.69
C GLY A 66 -32.57 17.69 18.63
N ASP A 67 -32.89 16.92 19.67
CA ASP A 67 -33.64 17.43 20.81
C ASP A 67 -32.67 17.94 21.88
N LEU A 68 -32.74 19.24 22.17
CA LEU A 68 -32.07 19.85 23.32
C LEU A 68 -33.13 20.37 24.30
N ALA A 69 -33.39 19.61 25.35
CA ALA A 69 -34.32 19.97 26.43
C ALA A 69 -35.76 20.30 25.96
N GLY A 70 -36.30 19.49 25.04
CA GLY A 70 -37.64 19.64 24.48
C GLY A 70 -37.73 20.62 23.31
N GLN A 71 -36.60 21.06 22.77
CA GLN A 71 -36.52 22.02 21.68
C GLN A 71 -35.80 21.42 20.49
N ILE A 72 -36.45 21.47 19.34
CA ILE A 72 -35.94 20.88 18.12
C ILE A 72 -34.94 21.82 17.43
N VAL A 73 -33.77 21.28 17.12
CA VAL A 73 -32.80 21.88 16.19
C VAL A 73 -32.71 20.99 14.96
N ILE A 74 -32.82 21.61 13.78
CA ILE A 74 -32.75 20.95 12.49
C ILE A 74 -31.46 21.37 11.79
N TRP A 75 -30.64 20.41 11.37
CA TRP A 75 -29.55 20.62 10.43
C TRP A 75 -29.93 20.02 9.08
N GLN A 76 -29.93 20.83 8.04
CA GLN A 76 -30.21 20.42 6.67
C GLN A 76 -28.91 20.40 5.87
N ALA A 77 -28.47 19.23 5.42
CA ALA A 77 -27.34 19.12 4.51
C ALA A 77 -27.78 19.39 3.06
N LYS A 78 -27.05 20.23 2.33
CA LYS A 78 -27.21 20.39 0.88
C LYS A 78 -25.85 20.46 0.21
N TYR A 79 -25.56 19.48 -0.65
CA TYR A 79 -24.30 19.43 -1.39
C TYR A 79 -24.37 20.32 -2.64
N PHE A 80 -24.11 21.61 -2.44
CA PHE A 80 -23.98 22.61 -3.50
C PHE A 80 -22.50 22.92 -3.73
N MET A 81 -21.97 22.54 -4.89
CA MET A 81 -20.58 22.77 -5.28
C MET A 81 -20.53 23.35 -6.70
N PRO A 82 -19.52 24.17 -7.03
CA PRO A 82 -18.49 24.73 -6.16
C PRO A 82 -18.92 26.02 -5.43
N VAL A 83 -20.07 26.59 -5.79
CA VAL A 83 -20.59 27.87 -5.25
C VAL A 83 -22.12 27.79 -5.15
N VAL A 84 -22.70 28.43 -4.13
CA VAL A 84 -24.15 28.56 -3.99
C VAL A 84 -24.62 29.80 -4.76
N THR A 85 -25.50 29.60 -5.74
CA THR A 85 -25.99 30.66 -6.64
C THR A 85 -27.51 30.83 -6.56
N ALA A 86 -28.04 31.77 -7.34
CA ALA A 86 -29.48 32.05 -7.43
C ALA A 86 -30.34 30.82 -7.80
N SER A 87 -29.82 29.85 -8.55
CA SER A 87 -30.56 28.64 -8.93
C SER A 87 -30.89 27.73 -7.75
N HIS A 88 -30.11 27.80 -6.66
CA HIS A 88 -30.33 26.98 -5.46
C HIS A 88 -31.36 27.58 -4.49
N GLN A 89 -31.74 28.84 -4.67
CA GLN A 89 -32.63 29.55 -3.73
C GLN A 89 -34.00 28.87 -3.59
N GLY A 90 -34.55 28.31 -4.68
CA GLY A 90 -35.80 27.56 -4.66
C GLY A 90 -35.71 26.35 -3.73
N GLN A 91 -34.69 25.51 -3.94
CA GLN A 91 -34.45 24.31 -3.14
C GLN A 91 -34.24 24.62 -1.66
N ILE A 92 -33.58 25.74 -1.33
CA ILE A 92 -33.39 26.19 0.05
C ILE A 92 -34.74 26.53 0.71
N ARG A 93 -35.59 27.31 0.04
CA ARG A 93 -36.92 27.68 0.56
C ARG A 93 -37.80 26.45 0.74
N GLU A 94 -37.83 25.56 -0.25
CA GLU A 94 -38.60 24.32 -0.22
C GLU A 94 -38.16 23.42 0.94
N SER A 95 -36.85 23.29 1.16
CA SER A 95 -36.31 22.49 2.28
C SER A 95 -36.71 23.08 3.63
N PHE A 96 -36.60 24.41 3.79
CA PHE A 96 -37.03 25.09 5.01
C PHE A 96 -38.53 24.92 5.27
N SER A 97 -39.37 25.21 4.26
CA SER A 97 -40.82 25.09 4.38
C SER A 97 -41.27 23.66 4.68
N SER A 98 -40.63 22.66 4.08
CA SER A 98 -40.91 21.25 4.35
C SER A 98 -40.56 20.88 5.78
N ALA A 99 -39.38 21.30 6.27
CA ALA A 99 -38.95 21.06 7.65
C ALA A 99 -39.87 21.72 8.69
N MET A 100 -40.32 22.95 8.45
CA MET A 100 -41.27 23.63 9.34
C MET A 100 -42.65 22.95 9.33
N LYS A 101 -43.13 22.54 8.15
CA LYS A 101 -44.40 21.83 8.00
C LYS A 101 -44.40 20.50 8.75
N ALA A 102 -43.35 19.70 8.55
CA ALA A 102 -43.16 18.43 9.25
C ALA A 102 -43.15 18.62 10.78
N ALA A 103 -42.44 19.64 11.28
CA ALA A 103 -42.44 19.95 12.70
C ALA A 103 -43.82 20.27 13.25
N ALA A 104 -44.59 21.08 12.53
CA ALA A 104 -45.95 21.42 12.93
C ALA A 104 -46.88 20.19 12.93
N GLU A 105 -46.79 19.33 11.91
CA GLU A 105 -47.59 18.11 11.79
C GLU A 105 -47.32 17.12 12.94
N HIS A 106 -46.08 17.07 13.43
CA HIS A 106 -45.69 16.22 14.56
C HIS A 106 -45.77 16.93 15.93
N GLY A 107 -46.32 18.15 15.99
CA GLY A 107 -46.53 18.89 17.25
C GLY A 107 -45.25 19.40 17.90
N HIS A 108 -44.18 19.57 17.13
CA HIS A 108 -42.89 20.06 17.61
C HIS A 108 -42.66 21.52 17.27
N LYS A 109 -42.06 22.27 18.22
CA LYS A 109 -41.58 23.63 17.96
C LYS A 109 -40.10 23.62 17.58
N VAL A 110 -39.79 24.04 16.35
CA VAL A 110 -38.40 24.21 15.91
C VAL A 110 -37.82 25.49 16.51
N ARG A 111 -36.74 25.37 17.28
CA ARG A 111 -36.02 26.52 17.82
C ARG A 111 -35.01 27.06 16.83
N LYS A 112 -34.33 26.16 16.12
CA LYS A 112 -33.25 26.52 15.21
C LYS A 112 -33.24 25.63 13.98
N TRP A 113 -33.02 26.24 12.82
CA TRP A 113 -32.79 25.57 11.55
C TRP A 113 -31.43 26.01 10.99
N ILE A 114 -30.58 25.05 10.63
CA ILE A 114 -29.21 25.28 10.19
C ILE A 114 -29.05 24.68 8.80
N LEU A 115 -28.69 25.50 7.82
CA LEU A 115 -28.32 25.03 6.49
C LEU A 115 -26.82 24.72 6.45
N CYS A 116 -26.45 23.50 6.09
CA CYS A 116 -25.07 23.05 5.94
C CYS A 116 -24.75 22.88 4.44
N VAL A 117 -23.80 23.68 3.93
CA VAL A 117 -23.37 23.64 2.53
C VAL A 117 -21.85 23.65 2.43
N PRO A 118 -21.24 22.82 1.57
CA PRO A 118 -19.78 22.69 1.46
C PRO A 118 -19.11 23.85 0.70
N ALA A 119 -19.89 24.83 0.23
CA ALA A 119 -19.44 25.95 -0.58
C ALA A 119 -19.85 27.30 0.04
N SER A 120 -19.19 28.36 -0.42
CA SER A 120 -19.57 29.73 -0.12
C SER A 120 -20.67 30.23 -1.08
N MET A 121 -21.40 31.27 -0.66
CA MET A 121 -22.37 31.97 -1.52
C MET A 121 -21.66 33.04 -2.36
N ASP A 122 -22.16 33.30 -3.57
CA ASP A 122 -21.79 34.52 -4.30
C ASP A 122 -22.43 35.76 -3.64
N ALA A 123 -21.92 36.96 -3.95
CA ALA A 123 -22.39 38.20 -3.30
C ALA A 123 -23.91 38.47 -3.49
N PRO A 124 -24.51 38.26 -4.68
CA PRO A 124 -25.96 38.36 -4.85
C PRO A 124 -26.75 37.38 -3.97
N THR A 125 -26.28 36.13 -3.87
CA THR A 125 -26.93 35.07 -3.10
C THR A 125 -26.78 35.30 -1.60
N ASP A 126 -25.65 35.80 -1.12
CA ASP A 126 -25.46 36.18 0.28
C ASP A 126 -26.41 37.32 0.71
N LYS A 127 -26.55 38.35 -0.14
CA LYS A 127 -27.52 39.43 0.09
C LYS A 127 -28.96 38.90 0.14
N TRP A 128 -29.31 38.01 -0.79
CA TRP A 128 -30.60 37.34 -0.78
C TRP A 128 -30.80 36.52 0.51
N TRP A 129 -29.83 35.70 0.88
CA TRP A 129 -29.87 34.84 2.06
C TRP A 129 -30.11 35.67 3.32
N SER A 130 -29.36 36.76 3.50
CA SER A 130 -29.51 37.67 4.64
C SER A 130 -30.91 38.29 4.73
N THR A 131 -31.50 38.62 3.58
CA THR A 131 -32.85 39.22 3.52
C THR A 131 -33.94 38.18 3.79
N TRP A 132 -33.84 37.02 3.12
CA TRP A 132 -34.77 35.91 3.28
C TRP A 132 -34.74 35.35 4.70
N LYS A 133 -33.55 35.15 5.26
CA LYS A 133 -33.32 34.70 6.64
C LYS A 133 -34.10 35.57 7.62
N LYS A 134 -33.87 36.89 7.63
CA LYS A 134 -34.52 37.80 8.58
C LYS A 134 -36.05 37.74 8.50
N LYS A 135 -36.59 37.59 7.29
CA LYS A 135 -38.03 37.44 7.08
C LYS A 135 -38.51 36.09 7.64
N ALA A 136 -37.86 35.00 7.30
CA ALA A 136 -38.24 33.66 7.74
C ALA A 136 -38.12 33.48 9.26
N GLU A 137 -37.07 34.02 9.89
CA GLU A 137 -36.93 33.99 11.36
C GLU A 137 -38.10 34.68 12.06
N LYS A 138 -38.59 35.80 11.51
CA LYS A 138 -39.75 36.53 12.03
C LYS A 138 -41.06 35.80 11.78
N ASP A 139 -41.25 35.29 10.57
CA ASP A 139 -42.52 34.66 10.15
C ASP A 139 -42.77 33.33 10.89
N PHE A 140 -41.71 32.61 11.27
CA PHE A 140 -41.80 31.27 11.89
C PHE A 140 -41.31 31.19 13.34
N ASP A 141 -40.86 32.30 13.95
CA ASP A 141 -40.28 32.32 15.31
C ASP A 141 -39.16 31.26 15.51
N VAL A 142 -38.24 31.20 14.54
CA VAL A 142 -37.14 30.23 14.49
C VAL A 142 -35.82 30.94 14.27
N LYS A 143 -34.72 30.46 14.85
CA LYS A 143 -33.37 30.95 14.54
C LYS A 143 -32.80 30.24 13.31
N ILE A 144 -32.28 30.97 12.34
CA ILE A 144 -31.71 30.41 11.12
C ILE A 144 -30.19 30.65 11.08
N GLU A 145 -29.40 29.61 10.84
CA GLU A 145 -27.94 29.72 10.71
C GLU A 145 -27.45 29.07 9.40
N LEU A 146 -26.29 29.52 8.92
CA LEU A 146 -25.62 28.99 7.73
C LEU A 146 -24.26 28.44 8.16
N TRP A 147 -24.05 27.15 7.93
CA TRP A 147 -22.74 26.53 7.97
C TRP A 147 -22.26 26.39 6.53
N HIS A 148 -21.66 27.47 6.02
CA HIS A 148 -20.98 27.47 4.73
C HIS A 148 -19.57 26.89 4.87
N GLU A 149 -18.86 26.79 3.75
CA GLU A 149 -17.51 26.21 3.67
C GLU A 149 -16.58 26.59 4.85
N GLY A 150 -16.44 27.88 5.14
CA GLY A 150 -15.57 28.38 6.22
C GLY A 150 -15.99 27.90 7.61
N GLU A 151 -17.28 27.97 7.92
CA GLU A 151 -17.84 27.52 9.21
C GLU A 151 -17.70 26.01 9.39
N LEU A 152 -17.95 25.23 8.32
CA LEU A 152 -17.75 23.78 8.36
C LEU A 152 -16.28 23.40 8.58
N ARG A 153 -15.34 24.11 7.94
CA ARG A 153 -13.90 23.90 8.17
C ARG A 153 -13.51 24.15 9.62
N GLN A 154 -13.98 25.25 10.21
CA GLN A 154 -13.69 25.57 11.62
C GLN A 154 -14.23 24.50 12.56
N ARG A 155 -15.43 23.99 12.30
CA ARG A 155 -16.02 22.90 13.09
C ARG A 155 -15.24 21.60 12.95
N LEU A 156 -14.84 21.24 11.73
CA LEU A 156 -14.07 20.02 11.47
C LEU A 156 -12.65 20.06 12.06
N ILE A 157 -12.04 21.24 12.20
CA ILE A 157 -10.73 21.38 12.84
C ILE A 157 -10.84 21.39 14.37
N SER A 158 -12.05 21.51 14.93
CA SER A 158 -12.23 21.50 16.38
C SER A 158 -11.85 20.14 16.99
N PRO A 159 -11.30 20.12 18.23
CA PRO A 159 -10.94 18.87 18.91
C PRO A 159 -12.10 17.88 19.03
N ASP A 160 -13.32 18.38 19.18
CA ASP A 160 -14.52 17.54 19.29
C ASP A 160 -14.80 16.75 18.02
N ALA A 161 -14.45 17.30 16.85
CA ALA A 161 -14.69 16.71 15.54
C ALA A 161 -13.48 15.96 14.96
N ALA A 162 -12.41 15.76 15.74
CA ALA A 162 -11.16 15.19 15.25
C ALA A 162 -11.32 13.80 14.59
N ASN A 163 -12.22 12.96 15.12
CA ASN A 163 -12.55 11.67 14.53
C ASN A 163 -13.25 11.80 13.17
N VAL A 164 -14.18 12.75 13.04
CA VAL A 164 -14.90 13.04 11.80
C VAL A 164 -13.92 13.59 10.75
N ARG A 165 -13.07 14.55 11.13
CA ARG A 165 -12.05 15.09 10.23
C ARG A 165 -11.15 13.98 9.68
N ARG A 166 -10.67 13.09 10.55
CA ARG A 166 -9.84 11.95 10.16
C ARG A 166 -10.57 11.00 9.22
N HIS A 167 -11.83 10.66 9.52
CA HIS A 167 -12.60 9.72 8.71
C HIS A 167 -12.85 10.23 7.28
N TYR A 168 -13.11 11.53 7.12
CA TYR A 168 -13.54 12.10 5.84
C TYR A 168 -12.45 12.78 5.02
N TYR A 169 -11.38 13.28 5.65
CA TYR A 169 -10.41 14.16 4.98
C TYR A 169 -8.94 13.84 5.23
N ASP A 170 -8.61 13.00 6.21
CA ASP A 170 -7.25 12.52 6.28
C ASP A 170 -6.99 11.55 5.13
N PRO A 171 -5.84 11.65 4.45
CA PRO A 171 -5.50 10.73 3.39
C PRO A 171 -5.55 9.32 3.97
N TYR A 172 -6.27 8.43 3.27
CA TYR A 172 -6.24 7.01 3.59
C TYR A 172 -4.81 6.52 3.37
N GLN A 173 -4.02 6.56 4.44
CA GLN A 173 -2.79 5.80 4.49
C GLN A 173 -3.23 4.36 4.65
N ALA A 174 -3.23 3.61 3.54
CA ALA A 174 -3.18 2.16 3.65
C ALA A 174 -2.09 1.87 4.69
N PRO A 175 -2.36 1.03 5.71
CA PRO A 175 -1.37 0.72 6.73
C PRO A 175 -0.09 0.41 5.98
N ALA A 176 0.97 1.17 6.26
CA ALA A 176 2.24 0.98 5.60
C ALA A 176 2.52 -0.52 5.67
N LYS A 177 2.63 -1.20 4.52
CA LYS A 177 2.96 -2.63 4.52
C LYS A 177 4.16 -2.74 5.45
N PRO A 178 4.08 -3.53 6.54
CA PRO A 178 5.19 -3.65 7.47
C PRO A 178 6.41 -3.94 6.58
N LYS A 179 7.50 -3.17 6.79
CA LYS A 179 8.73 -3.42 6.03
C LYS A 179 8.96 -4.93 6.15
N PRO A 180 9.00 -5.67 5.03
CA PRO A 180 9.20 -7.11 5.11
C PRO A 180 10.46 -7.32 5.94
N ASP A 181 10.36 -8.17 6.96
CA ASP A 181 11.50 -8.63 7.73
C ASP A 181 12.42 -9.35 6.74
N ARG A 182 13.45 -8.64 6.29
CA ARG A 182 14.40 -9.12 5.27
C ARG A 182 15.69 -9.48 6.00
N PRO A 183 16.31 -10.63 5.69
CA PRO A 183 17.61 -10.97 6.24
C PRO A 183 18.62 -9.89 5.87
N GLU A 184 19.44 -9.51 6.86
CA GLU A 184 20.52 -8.56 6.69
C GLU A 184 21.59 -9.14 5.75
N VAL A 185 22.21 -8.26 4.96
CA VAL A 185 23.34 -8.67 4.12
C VAL A 185 24.57 -8.79 5.01
N VAL A 186 25.06 -10.02 5.18
CA VAL A 186 26.26 -10.34 5.94
C VAL A 186 27.49 -10.05 5.08
N GLN A 187 28.44 -9.29 5.62
CA GLN A 187 29.70 -9.02 4.96
C GLN A 187 30.58 -10.29 4.93
N VAL A 188 31.27 -10.53 3.82
CA VAL A 188 32.21 -11.65 3.72
C VAL A 188 33.51 -11.26 4.42
N GLU A 189 33.89 -12.05 5.41
CA GLU A 189 35.19 -11.90 6.07
C GLU A 189 36.34 -12.13 5.07
N PRO A 190 37.49 -11.43 5.21
CA PRO A 190 38.59 -11.52 4.25
C PRO A 190 39.06 -12.96 3.97
N GLU A 191 39.16 -13.81 5.01
CA GLU A 191 39.59 -15.20 4.88
C GLU A 191 38.61 -16.03 4.03
N LYS A 192 37.31 -15.88 4.26
CA LYS A 192 36.25 -16.52 3.46
C LYS A 192 36.25 -15.99 2.03
N ALA A 193 36.46 -14.68 1.85
CA ALA A 193 36.54 -14.08 0.52
C ALA A 193 37.75 -14.60 -0.27
N THR A 194 38.88 -14.88 0.40
CA THR A 194 40.05 -15.54 -0.20
C THR A 194 39.75 -16.98 -0.56
N ALA A 195 39.08 -17.74 0.33
CA ALA A 195 38.68 -19.13 0.02
C ALA A 195 37.78 -19.22 -1.21
N LEU A 196 36.89 -18.23 -1.43
CA LEU A 196 36.05 -18.17 -2.62
C LEU A 196 36.80 -17.87 -3.93
N GLU A 197 38.09 -17.50 -3.93
CA GLU A 197 38.85 -17.34 -5.19
C GLU A 197 38.96 -18.65 -5.98
N THR A 198 38.90 -19.79 -5.30
CA THR A 198 38.96 -21.11 -5.94
C THR A 198 37.58 -21.67 -6.24
N ALA A 199 36.49 -20.94 -6.02
CA ALA A 199 35.14 -21.41 -6.33
C ALA A 199 34.90 -21.49 -7.84
N LEU A 200 34.08 -22.45 -8.29
CA LEU A 200 33.75 -22.64 -9.71
C LEU A 200 33.09 -21.40 -10.30
N PHE A 201 32.15 -20.77 -9.59
CA PHE A 201 31.50 -19.56 -10.08
C PHE A 201 32.49 -18.40 -10.29
N VAL A 202 33.53 -18.31 -9.47
CA VAL A 202 34.61 -17.33 -9.65
C VAL A 202 35.46 -17.67 -10.86
N ARG A 203 35.85 -18.94 -11.04
CA ARG A 203 36.59 -19.40 -12.24
C ARG A 203 35.82 -19.06 -13.51
N GLN A 204 34.53 -19.37 -13.58
CA GLN A 204 33.66 -19.06 -14.72
C GLN A 204 33.60 -17.55 -15.02
N LEU A 205 33.53 -16.71 -13.98
CA LEU A 205 33.58 -15.25 -14.16
C LEU A 205 34.94 -14.77 -14.70
N ARG A 206 36.06 -15.37 -14.26
CA ARG A 206 37.39 -15.06 -14.79
C ARG A 206 37.52 -15.44 -16.25
N GLU A 207 37.02 -16.61 -16.62
CA GLU A 207 37.01 -17.10 -18.00
C GLU A 207 36.20 -16.17 -18.92
N ALA A 208 35.04 -15.70 -18.43
CA ALA A 208 34.24 -14.68 -19.09
C ALA A 208 34.91 -13.29 -19.16
N GLY A 209 36.04 -13.07 -18.46
CA GLY A 209 36.84 -11.85 -18.51
C GLY A 209 36.58 -10.85 -17.38
N HIS A 210 35.87 -11.24 -16.31
CA HIS A 210 35.62 -10.35 -15.18
C HIS A 210 36.88 -10.16 -14.30
N GLN A 211 37.32 -8.91 -14.14
CA GLN A 211 38.48 -8.56 -13.31
C GLN A 211 38.13 -8.35 -11.84
N GLN A 212 36.92 -7.87 -11.54
CA GLN A 212 36.46 -7.62 -10.17
C GLN A 212 35.26 -8.52 -9.88
N VAL A 213 35.39 -9.37 -8.85
CA VAL A 213 34.40 -10.39 -8.49
C VAL A 213 33.98 -10.32 -7.02
N SER A 214 34.39 -9.27 -6.29
CA SER A 214 34.07 -9.09 -4.86
C SER A 214 32.56 -9.07 -4.60
N SER A 215 31.79 -8.36 -5.44
CA SER A 215 30.32 -8.34 -5.33
C SER A 215 29.70 -9.71 -5.59
N ALA A 216 30.22 -10.46 -6.56
CA ALA A 216 29.72 -11.81 -6.86
C ALA A 216 29.95 -12.77 -5.67
N LYS A 217 31.10 -12.66 -5.00
CA LYS A 217 31.39 -13.41 -3.77
C LYS A 217 30.46 -13.04 -2.62
N LEU A 218 30.17 -11.76 -2.43
CA LEU A 218 29.21 -11.30 -1.43
C LEU A 218 27.81 -11.85 -1.71
N GLU A 219 27.38 -11.79 -2.97
CA GLU A 219 26.10 -12.31 -3.44
C GLU A 219 25.99 -13.82 -3.20
N PHE A 220 26.96 -14.60 -3.68
CA PHE A 220 27.03 -16.04 -3.47
C PHE A 220 26.97 -16.40 -1.98
N PHE A 221 27.83 -15.79 -1.16
CA PHE A 221 27.90 -16.07 0.28
C PHE A 221 26.56 -15.84 0.99
N ASN A 222 25.88 -14.74 0.68
CA ASN A 222 24.58 -14.44 1.30
C ASN A 222 23.47 -15.38 0.80
N ALA A 223 23.50 -15.78 -0.48
CA ALA A 223 22.54 -16.75 -1.00
C ALA A 223 22.73 -18.14 -0.38
N GLU A 224 23.97 -18.57 -0.17
CA GLU A 224 24.30 -19.82 0.53
C GLU A 224 23.80 -19.82 1.97
N LEU A 225 23.97 -18.71 2.69
CA LEU A 225 23.44 -18.58 4.06
C LEU A 225 21.93 -18.75 4.11
N ILE A 226 21.18 -18.06 3.24
CA ILE A 226 19.72 -18.20 3.18
C ILE A 226 19.32 -19.62 2.79
N ALA A 227 19.96 -20.20 1.78
CA ALA A 227 19.59 -21.53 1.31
C ALA A 227 19.81 -22.59 2.39
N ARG A 228 20.95 -22.53 3.08
CA ARG A 228 21.25 -23.41 4.21
C ARG A 228 20.26 -23.21 5.36
N GLU A 229 19.95 -21.96 5.71
CA GLU A 229 18.98 -21.67 6.76
C GLU A 229 17.59 -22.24 6.44
N ILE A 230 17.13 -22.11 5.19
CA ILE A 230 15.83 -22.66 4.74
C ILE A 230 15.82 -24.18 4.82
N VAL A 231 16.89 -24.82 4.33
CA VAL A 231 17.02 -26.28 4.38
C VAL A 231 17.09 -26.77 5.83
N ASP A 232 17.86 -26.09 6.69
CA ASP A 232 18.01 -26.46 8.11
C ASP A 232 16.69 -26.28 8.89
N LYS A 233 15.86 -25.29 8.54
CA LYS A 233 14.54 -25.07 9.16
C LYS A 233 13.45 -26.02 8.66
N ASP A 234 13.60 -26.53 7.44
CA ASP A 234 12.69 -27.45 6.76
C ASP A 234 11.21 -26.98 6.77
N VAL A 235 10.99 -25.67 6.58
CA VAL A 235 9.64 -25.11 6.45
C VAL A 235 9.15 -25.37 5.02
N PRO A 236 8.08 -26.16 4.80
CA PRO A 236 7.71 -26.61 3.45
C PRO A 236 7.46 -25.49 2.44
N ALA A 237 6.89 -24.37 2.90
CA ALA A 237 6.66 -23.20 2.06
C ALA A 237 7.97 -22.50 1.63
N GLU A 238 8.94 -22.37 2.53
CA GLU A 238 10.24 -21.75 2.23
C GLU A 238 11.09 -22.66 1.34
N VAL A 239 11.07 -23.98 1.57
CA VAL A 239 11.75 -24.97 0.73
C VAL A 239 11.19 -24.97 -0.69
N LYS A 240 9.86 -25.01 -0.83
CA LYS A 240 9.21 -24.92 -2.14
C LYS A 240 9.56 -23.61 -2.86
N ALA A 241 9.52 -22.49 -2.15
CA ALA A 241 9.87 -21.18 -2.70
C ALA A 241 11.34 -21.11 -3.16
N LEU A 242 12.25 -21.80 -2.46
CA LEU A 242 13.66 -21.88 -2.85
C LEU A 242 13.83 -22.65 -4.16
N VAL A 243 13.14 -23.79 -4.31
CA VAL A 243 13.14 -24.58 -5.54
C VAL A 243 12.57 -23.77 -6.71
N GLU A 244 11.46 -23.04 -6.50
CA GLU A 244 10.85 -22.18 -7.52
C GLU A 244 11.78 -21.03 -7.94
N ALA A 245 12.47 -20.40 -6.98
CA ALA A 245 13.45 -19.35 -7.26
C ALA A 245 14.65 -19.88 -8.06
N ASP A 246 15.20 -21.03 -7.68
CA ASP A 246 16.30 -21.69 -8.41
C ASP A 246 15.90 -21.97 -9.87
N ALA A 247 14.72 -22.55 -10.10
CA ALA A 247 14.21 -22.84 -11.44
C ALA A 247 14.00 -21.56 -12.27
N THR A 248 13.49 -20.51 -11.65
CA THR A 248 13.25 -19.21 -12.31
C THR A 248 14.57 -18.56 -12.73
N VAL A 249 15.56 -18.54 -11.83
CA VAL A 249 16.88 -17.97 -12.12
C VAL A 249 17.60 -18.76 -13.21
N HIS A 250 17.53 -20.10 -13.17
CA HIS A 250 18.07 -20.94 -14.22
C HIS A 250 17.43 -20.66 -15.59
N SER A 251 16.10 -20.51 -15.64
CA SER A 251 15.38 -20.19 -16.89
C SER A 251 15.77 -18.83 -17.47
N ILE A 252 15.98 -17.81 -16.63
CA ILE A 252 16.49 -16.50 -17.05
C ILE A 252 17.88 -16.65 -17.68
N TRP A 253 18.76 -17.43 -17.05
CA TRP A 253 20.10 -17.69 -17.56
C TRP A 253 20.06 -18.42 -18.91
N GLU A 254 19.32 -19.52 -19.00
CA GLU A 254 19.26 -20.35 -20.21
C GLU A 254 18.73 -19.54 -21.41
N THR A 255 17.67 -18.77 -21.20
CA THR A 255 17.12 -17.88 -22.23
C THR A 255 18.18 -16.87 -22.71
N SER A 256 18.82 -16.16 -21.76
CA SER A 256 19.84 -15.17 -22.08
C SER A 256 21.09 -15.78 -22.71
N PHE A 257 21.48 -16.98 -22.28
CA PHE A 257 22.62 -17.72 -22.80
C PHE A 257 22.41 -18.04 -24.27
N ASN A 258 21.26 -18.64 -24.61
CA ASN A 258 20.92 -19.00 -25.98
C ASN A 258 20.85 -17.77 -26.89
N GLU A 259 20.21 -16.69 -26.45
CA GLU A 259 20.15 -15.43 -27.20
C GLU A 259 21.55 -14.86 -27.50
N VAL A 260 22.43 -14.80 -26.50
CA VAL A 260 23.78 -14.24 -26.69
C VAL A 260 24.67 -15.20 -27.49
N ALA A 261 24.52 -16.51 -27.31
CA ALA A 261 25.27 -17.52 -28.07
C ALA A 261 24.90 -17.48 -29.56
N GLU A 262 23.62 -17.30 -29.90
CA GLU A 262 23.17 -17.15 -31.29
C GLU A 262 23.75 -15.89 -31.95
N LEU A 263 23.88 -14.80 -31.19
CA LEU A 263 24.54 -13.57 -31.66
C LEU A 263 26.06 -13.70 -31.81
N HIS A 264 26.67 -14.68 -31.12
CA HIS A 264 28.12 -14.88 -31.07
C HIS A 264 28.54 -16.35 -31.30
N PRO A 265 28.14 -16.99 -32.41
CA PRO A 265 28.21 -18.45 -32.58
C PRO A 265 29.63 -19.02 -32.64
N ALA A 266 30.63 -18.20 -32.93
CA ALA A 266 32.05 -18.58 -33.00
C ALA A 266 32.92 -17.79 -32.00
N GLY A 267 32.31 -17.03 -31.09
CA GLY A 267 33.03 -16.24 -30.10
C GLY A 267 33.49 -17.13 -28.93
N PRO A 268 34.73 -16.99 -28.43
CA PRO A 268 35.19 -17.73 -27.24
C PRO A 268 34.57 -17.21 -25.93
N LYS A 269 33.73 -16.16 -26.01
CA LYS A 269 33.09 -15.47 -24.89
C LYS A 269 31.69 -15.04 -25.28
N LEU A 270 30.87 -14.76 -24.27
CA LEU A 270 29.50 -14.26 -24.42
C LEU A 270 29.38 -12.84 -23.81
N PRO A 271 29.77 -11.79 -24.55
CA PRO A 271 29.81 -10.43 -24.02
C PRO A 271 28.43 -9.99 -23.52
N GLY A 272 28.38 -9.46 -22.29
CA GLY A 272 27.16 -8.91 -21.72
C GLY A 272 26.17 -9.94 -21.14
N LEU A 273 26.39 -11.25 -21.32
CA LEU A 273 25.54 -12.30 -20.76
C LEU A 273 25.32 -12.12 -19.25
N HIS A 274 26.42 -12.11 -18.48
CA HIS A 274 26.36 -11.94 -17.02
C HIS A 274 25.61 -10.67 -16.61
N ALA A 275 25.90 -9.54 -17.28
CA ALA A 275 25.25 -8.27 -16.96
C ALA A 275 23.74 -8.28 -17.28
N SER A 276 23.33 -8.96 -18.35
CA SER A 276 21.92 -9.13 -18.73
C SER A 276 21.17 -9.97 -17.68
N VAL A 277 21.69 -11.15 -17.37
CA VAL A 277 21.09 -12.08 -16.40
C VAL A 277 20.95 -11.42 -15.02
N MET A 278 22.02 -10.80 -14.52
CA MET A 278 21.98 -10.13 -13.21
C MET A 278 21.00 -8.96 -13.17
N ARG A 279 20.84 -8.22 -14.28
CA ARG A 279 19.87 -7.13 -14.36
C ARG A 279 18.44 -7.65 -14.30
N GLN A 280 18.13 -8.73 -15.02
CA GLN A 280 16.80 -9.33 -15.02
C GLN A 280 16.43 -9.85 -13.63
N ILE A 281 17.34 -10.57 -12.97
CA ILE A 281 17.14 -11.08 -11.61
C ILE A 281 16.89 -9.94 -10.61
N ARG A 282 17.65 -8.85 -10.68
CA ARG A 282 17.42 -7.67 -9.82
C ARG A 282 16.06 -7.01 -10.07
N GLY A 283 15.57 -7.09 -11.31
CA GLY A 283 14.33 -6.45 -11.77
C GLY A 283 13.04 -7.20 -11.44
N MET A 284 13.10 -8.43 -10.90
CA MET A 284 11.92 -9.29 -10.72
C MET A 284 10.83 -8.72 -9.80
N GLY A 285 11.15 -7.80 -8.88
CA GLY A 285 10.14 -7.13 -8.07
C GLY A 285 9.22 -8.12 -7.34
N ASP A 286 7.91 -8.04 -7.63
CA ASP A 286 6.83 -8.85 -7.06
C ASP A 286 6.70 -10.26 -7.67
N SER A 287 7.41 -10.58 -8.76
CA SER A 287 7.45 -11.96 -9.31
C SER A 287 8.40 -12.88 -8.54
N TRP A 288 9.14 -12.34 -7.58
CA TRP A 288 10.03 -13.12 -6.72
C TRP A 288 9.26 -13.74 -5.54
N PRO A 289 9.49 -15.03 -5.18
CA PRO A 289 8.80 -15.68 -4.05
C PRO A 289 8.97 -14.90 -2.74
N ALA A 290 7.86 -14.47 -2.14
CA ALA A 290 7.86 -13.60 -0.97
C ALA A 290 8.33 -14.32 0.30
N GLU A 291 8.15 -15.64 0.35
CA GLU A 291 8.50 -16.55 1.43
C GLU A 291 10.01 -16.55 1.72
N LEU A 292 10.84 -16.35 0.69
CA LEU A 292 12.29 -16.28 0.82
C LEU A 292 12.78 -15.01 1.51
N ARG A 293 11.92 -14.00 1.63
CA ARG A 293 12.22 -12.70 2.26
C ARG A 293 13.48 -12.01 1.72
N SER A 294 13.93 -12.37 0.52
CA SER A 294 15.29 -12.08 0.06
C SER A 294 15.46 -10.69 -0.58
N THR A 295 16.65 -10.11 -0.41
CA THR A 295 17.07 -8.86 -1.09
C THR A 295 17.70 -9.16 -2.46
N PRO A 296 17.90 -8.16 -3.35
CA PRO A 296 18.55 -8.37 -4.64
C PRO A 296 19.94 -9.02 -4.57
N VAL A 297 20.68 -8.84 -3.46
CA VAL A 297 21.99 -9.49 -3.25
C VAL A 297 21.84 -11.01 -3.22
N HIS A 298 20.87 -11.51 -2.45
CA HIS A 298 20.57 -12.94 -2.35
C HIS A 298 20.09 -13.51 -3.68
N ARG A 299 19.24 -12.77 -4.40
CA ARG A 299 18.69 -13.19 -5.70
C ARG A 299 19.78 -13.39 -6.74
N CYS A 300 20.68 -12.41 -6.87
CA CYS A 300 21.86 -12.53 -7.73
C CYS A 300 22.77 -13.68 -7.28
N GLY A 301 22.90 -13.87 -5.97
CA GLY A 301 23.66 -14.97 -5.40
C GLY A 301 23.14 -16.35 -5.77
N MET A 302 21.83 -16.53 -5.94
CA MET A 302 21.26 -17.81 -6.41
C MET A 302 21.79 -18.21 -7.78
N MET A 303 22.02 -17.25 -8.68
CA MET A 303 22.64 -17.54 -9.96
C MET A 303 24.08 -18.05 -9.79
N HIS A 304 24.85 -17.45 -8.88
CA HIS A 304 26.20 -17.93 -8.59
C HIS A 304 26.19 -19.32 -7.95
N ARG A 305 25.17 -19.67 -7.13
CA ARG A 305 24.97 -21.03 -6.61
C ARG A 305 24.74 -22.04 -7.73
N ILE A 306 23.87 -21.72 -8.69
CA ILE A 306 23.59 -22.58 -9.84
C ILE A 306 24.86 -22.81 -10.68
N VAL A 307 25.71 -21.79 -10.84
CA VAL A 307 27.01 -21.92 -11.51
C VAL A 307 27.98 -22.77 -10.68
N GLU A 308 28.01 -22.59 -9.35
CA GLU A 308 28.84 -23.39 -8.45
C GLU A 308 28.44 -24.88 -8.45
N ASP A 309 27.16 -25.18 -8.60
CA ASP A 309 26.65 -26.55 -8.77
C ASP A 309 27.09 -27.19 -10.11
N GLY A 310 27.64 -26.39 -11.03
CA GLY A 310 27.98 -26.80 -12.39
C GLY A 310 26.75 -27.03 -13.27
N ARG A 311 25.65 -26.33 -13.00
CA ARG A 311 24.42 -26.39 -13.82
C ARG A 311 24.33 -25.27 -14.86
N ALA A 312 25.23 -24.28 -14.78
CA ALA A 312 25.27 -23.12 -15.68
C ALA A 312 26.70 -22.57 -15.77
N GLY A 313 26.94 -21.66 -16.73
CA GLY A 313 28.20 -20.93 -16.82
C GLY A 313 28.14 -19.67 -17.69
N TRP A 314 29.29 -18.99 -17.82
CA TRP A 314 29.37 -17.65 -18.39
C TRP A 314 30.08 -17.58 -19.75
N VAL A 315 30.55 -18.71 -20.26
CA VAL A 315 31.23 -18.86 -21.56
C VAL A 315 30.64 -20.04 -22.34
N PRO A 316 30.86 -20.16 -23.66
CA PRO A 316 30.25 -21.23 -24.45
C PRO A 316 30.71 -22.63 -24.02
N HIS A 317 32.00 -22.80 -23.73
CA HIS A 317 32.63 -24.04 -23.27
C HIS A 317 32.56 -24.20 -21.74
N TRP A 318 31.50 -23.70 -21.11
CA TRP A 318 31.44 -23.68 -19.65
C TRP A 318 31.46 -25.08 -19.03
N GLU A 319 30.93 -26.10 -19.72
CA GLU A 319 30.97 -27.49 -19.26
C GLU A 319 32.40 -28.02 -19.13
N ASP A 320 33.28 -27.68 -20.07
CA ASP A 320 34.70 -28.03 -20.02
C ASP A 320 35.37 -27.39 -18.80
N VAL A 321 35.06 -26.13 -18.51
CA VAL A 321 35.54 -25.41 -17.32
C VAL A 321 35.08 -26.10 -16.03
N VAL A 322 33.86 -26.67 -16.00
CA VAL A 322 33.36 -27.46 -14.85
C VAL A 322 34.16 -28.75 -14.69
N VAL A 323 34.42 -29.48 -15.77
CA VAL A 323 35.19 -30.73 -15.74
C VAL A 323 36.60 -30.49 -15.23
N GLU A 324 37.33 -29.55 -15.84
CA GLU A 324 38.68 -29.19 -15.41
C GLU A 324 38.72 -28.76 -13.94
N HIS A 325 37.74 -27.96 -13.51
CA HIS A 325 37.66 -27.52 -12.13
C HIS A 325 37.50 -28.67 -11.15
N ARG A 326 36.68 -29.68 -11.48
CA ARG A 326 36.47 -30.87 -10.65
C ARG A 326 37.71 -31.78 -10.62
N ASP A 327 38.43 -31.89 -11.73
CA ASP A 327 39.67 -32.68 -11.82
C ASP A 327 40.83 -32.06 -11.03
N GLU A 328 40.86 -30.72 -10.93
CA GLU A 328 41.86 -29.98 -10.14
C GLU A 328 41.58 -29.98 -8.63
N GLN A 329 40.35 -30.30 -8.21
CA GLN A 329 40.02 -30.47 -6.80
C GLN A 329 40.40 -31.88 -6.30
N PRO A 330 41.22 -32.03 -5.25
CA PRO A 330 41.48 -33.34 -4.68
C PRO A 330 40.18 -33.97 -4.20
N ALA A 331 39.93 -35.24 -4.58
CA ALA A 331 38.74 -35.99 -4.20
C ALA A 331 38.43 -35.81 -2.70
N GLN A 332 37.31 -35.17 -2.40
CA GLN A 332 36.79 -35.15 -1.03
C GLN A 332 36.52 -36.60 -0.62
N VAL A 333 37.12 -37.03 0.49
CA VAL A 333 36.88 -38.34 1.10
C VAL A 333 35.38 -38.46 1.35
N PRO A 334 34.70 -39.54 0.90
CA PRO A 334 33.29 -39.70 1.18
C PRO A 334 33.07 -39.73 2.69
N ALA A 335 32.11 -38.93 3.16
CA ALA A 335 31.68 -38.96 4.56
C ALA A 335 31.33 -40.40 4.97
N PRO A 336 31.66 -40.84 6.21
CA PRO A 336 31.34 -42.18 6.65
C PRO A 336 29.83 -42.39 6.57
N ALA A 337 29.43 -43.48 5.91
CA ALA A 337 28.04 -43.89 5.78
C ALA A 337 27.33 -43.83 7.15
N GLN A 338 26.21 -43.12 7.21
CA GLN A 338 25.30 -43.16 8.35
C GLN A 338 24.92 -44.63 8.57
N ARG A 339 25.11 -45.12 9.81
CA ARG A 339 24.59 -46.42 10.22
C ARG A 339 23.07 -46.36 10.18
N ASP A 340 22.46 -47.28 9.44
CA ASP A 340 21.03 -47.59 9.52
C ASP A 340 20.65 -47.87 10.99
N PRO A 341 19.58 -47.25 11.53
CA PRO A 341 19.10 -47.55 12.87
C PRO A 341 18.19 -48.79 12.95
N ASP A 342 17.98 -49.55 11.88
CA ASP A 342 17.03 -50.66 11.84
C ASP A 342 17.70 -52.06 11.82
N THR A 343 18.61 -52.33 12.75
CA THR A 343 19.03 -53.73 13.00
C THR A 343 19.46 -53.98 14.45
N GLU A 344 18.59 -53.69 15.43
CA GLU A 344 18.67 -54.38 16.73
C GLU A 344 17.32 -54.37 17.46
N SER A 345 16.41 -55.22 17.02
CA SER A 345 15.31 -55.73 17.86
C SER A 345 14.88 -57.10 17.38
N ALA A 346 15.70 -58.10 17.70
CA ALA A 346 15.27 -59.49 17.78
C ALA A 346 16.19 -60.25 18.73
N GLY A 347 15.67 -60.58 19.92
CA GLY A 347 16.14 -61.72 20.70
C GLY A 347 16.61 -61.44 22.13
N ALA A 348 15.67 -61.41 23.07
CA ALA A 348 15.85 -62.00 24.40
C ALA A 348 14.52 -61.97 25.19
N LEU A 349 13.62 -62.90 24.88
CA LEU A 349 12.62 -63.41 25.83
C LEU A 349 12.41 -64.90 25.53
N THR A 350 13.17 -65.73 26.24
CA THR A 350 12.80 -67.07 26.75
C THR A 350 13.85 -67.48 27.75
#